data_AF-A0A0L8MWR9-F1
#
_entry.id   AF-A0A0L8MWR9-F1
#
_cell.length_a   1.000
_cell.length_b   1.000
_cell.length_c   1.000
_cell.angle_alpha   90.00
_cell.angle_beta   90.00
_cell.angle_gamma   90.00
#
_symmetry.space_group_name_H-M   'P 1'
#
loop_
_entity.id
_entity.type
_entity.pdbx_description
1 polymer ?
#
loop_
_entity_poly.entity_id
_entity_poly.type
_entity_poly.pdbx_seq_one_letter_code
_entity_poly.pdbx_strand_id
1 'polypeptide(L)'
;MSRPDLRINLDDATWRGLLALAELYHTTPERMVKSWAESEVTCRLGQMLAEMPAELVVPKVGRFVEVPAPEQYRCWTISDYRPTEADESLTVSLMVASGELPPDFYFVARTLRHWAELGRLARDTAVDKLALRADTALGGPEVTFGSGRCWTLRFADCDASGLTELGVLVEFNGTKVTGIDDLADATEC
;
A
#
# COMPACT_ATOMS: atom_id res chain seq x y z
N MET A 1 -8.03 -33.09 11.47
CA MET A 1 -6.76 -33.29 10.77
C MET A 1 -5.69 -32.51 11.50
N SER A 2 -4.71 -33.19 12.09
CA SER A 2 -3.56 -32.57 12.77
C SER A 2 -2.64 -31.91 11.74
N ARG A 3 -2.21 -30.66 11.99
CA ARG A 3 -1.23 -29.97 11.13
C ARG A 3 0.10 -30.71 11.19
N PRO A 4 0.84 -30.85 10.07
CA PRO A 4 2.16 -31.47 10.08
C PRO A 4 3.14 -30.58 10.87
N ASP A 5 3.83 -31.18 11.85
CA ASP A 5 4.91 -30.53 12.59
C ASP A 5 6.14 -30.43 11.69
N LEU A 6 6.44 -29.21 11.23
CA LEU A 6 7.64 -28.90 10.46
C LEU A 6 8.79 -28.63 11.44
N ARG A 7 9.81 -29.49 11.41
CA ARG A 7 11.02 -29.33 12.23
C ARG A 7 12.15 -28.77 11.39
N ILE A 8 12.69 -27.64 11.81
CA ILE A 8 13.83 -26.98 11.18
C ILE A 8 15.02 -27.09 12.13
N ASN A 9 16.14 -27.62 11.65
CA ASN A 9 17.38 -27.70 12.41
C ASN A 9 18.23 -26.46 12.09
N LEU A 10 18.55 -25.68 13.12
CA LEU A 10 19.44 -24.52 13.03
C LEU A 10 20.72 -24.83 13.80
N ASP A 11 21.85 -24.31 13.34
CA ASP A 11 23.08 -24.34 14.13
C ASP A 11 23.05 -23.36 15.30
N ASP A 12 23.96 -23.54 16.26
CA ASP A 12 24.00 -22.78 17.51
C ASP A 12 24.26 -21.28 17.32
N ALA A 13 24.91 -20.88 16.22
CA ALA A 13 25.16 -19.47 15.92
C ALA A 13 23.89 -18.80 15.41
N THR A 14 23.20 -19.46 14.48
CA THR A 14 21.95 -19.01 13.87
C THR A 14 20.81 -18.97 14.90
N TRP A 15 20.73 -19.96 15.79
CA TRP A 15 19.74 -19.97 16.88
C TRP A 15 19.92 -18.80 17.86
N ARG A 16 21.17 -18.48 18.22
CA ARG A 16 21.46 -17.33 19.10
C ARG A 16 21.10 -15.99 18.44
N GLY A 17 21.36 -15.84 17.14
CA GLY A 17 20.95 -14.65 16.38
C GLY A 17 19.43 -14.48 16.35
N LEU A 18 18.69 -15.58 16.15
CA LEU A 18 17.23 -15.56 16.13
C LEU A 18 16.62 -15.19 17.50
N LEU A 19 17.20 -15.68 18.60
CA LEU A 19 16.77 -15.31 19.95
C LEU A 19 16.96 -13.82 20.24
N ALA A 20 18.10 -13.24 19.86
CA ALA A 20 18.37 -11.82 20.05
C ALA A 20 17.41 -10.93 19.24
N LEU A 21 17.07 -11.35 18.03
CA LEU A 21 16.08 -10.64 17.20
C LEU A 21 14.66 -10.77 17.77
N ALA A 22 14.28 -11.95 18.27
CA ALA A 22 12.97 -12.15 18.90
C ALA A 22 12.79 -11.27 20.14
N GLU A 23 13.84 -11.10 20.94
CA GLU A 23 13.86 -10.18 22.07
C GLU A 23 13.71 -8.72 21.62
N LEU A 24 14.49 -8.29 20.63
CA LEU A 24 14.44 -6.93 20.08
C LEU A 24 13.05 -6.56 19.53
N TYR A 25 12.37 -7.51 18.87
CA TYR A 25 11.06 -7.30 18.26
C TYR A 25 9.89 -7.73 19.15
N HIS A 26 10.14 -8.04 20.43
CA HIS A 26 9.13 -8.45 21.41
C HIS A 26 8.20 -9.56 20.90
N THR A 27 8.79 -10.57 20.26
CA THR A 27 8.09 -11.70 19.64
C THR A 27 8.78 -13.02 19.98
N THR A 28 8.36 -14.13 19.38
CA THR A 28 9.01 -15.44 19.56
C THR A 28 9.77 -15.86 18.30
N PRO A 29 10.86 -16.63 18.43
CA PRO A 29 11.59 -17.23 17.31
C PRO A 29 10.67 -17.96 16.31
N GLU A 30 9.68 -18.70 16.80
CA GLU A 30 8.74 -19.46 15.97
C GLU A 30 7.81 -18.53 15.17
N ARG A 31 7.39 -17.41 15.76
CA ARG A 31 6.60 -16.39 15.06
C ARG A 31 7.44 -15.66 14.00
N MET A 32 8.72 -15.38 14.29
CA MET A 32 9.63 -14.77 13.32
C MET A 32 9.93 -15.70 12.16
N VAL A 33 10.31 -16.95 12.42
CA VAL A 33 10.57 -17.95 11.38
C VAL A 33 9.33 -18.22 10.55
N LYS A 34 8.14 -18.26 11.17
CA LYS A 34 6.88 -18.35 10.42
C LYS A 34 6.67 -17.13 9.50
N SER A 35 6.89 -15.92 10.01
CA SER A 35 6.81 -14.68 9.23
C SER A 35 7.88 -14.60 8.13
N TRP A 36 9.03 -15.24 8.32
CA TRP A 36 10.12 -15.28 7.34
C TRP A 36 9.98 -16.41 6.32
N ALA A 37 9.39 -17.54 6.69
CA ALA A 37 8.99 -18.58 5.74
C ALA A 37 7.85 -18.08 4.82
N GLU A 38 6.97 -17.22 5.35
CA GLU A 38 6.05 -16.41 4.55
C GLU A 38 6.79 -15.38 3.66
N SER A 39 8.06 -15.07 3.98
CA SER A 39 8.92 -14.11 3.29
C SER A 39 9.98 -14.74 2.36
N GLU A 40 10.31 -16.04 2.42
CA GLU A 40 11.07 -16.74 1.37
C GLU A 40 10.28 -16.86 0.05
N VAL A 41 8.96 -16.63 0.12
CA VAL A 41 8.07 -16.38 -1.02
C VAL A 41 8.56 -15.16 -1.84
N THR A 42 9.29 -14.22 -1.22
CA THR A 42 9.84 -13.00 -1.84
C THR A 42 10.79 -13.27 -3.00
N CYS A 43 11.61 -14.32 -2.92
CA CYS A 43 12.53 -14.67 -4.01
C CYS A 43 11.83 -15.42 -5.17
N ARG A 44 10.65 -16.00 -4.93
CA ARG A 44 9.77 -16.58 -5.96
C ARG A 44 8.79 -15.55 -6.57
N LEU A 45 8.63 -14.40 -5.93
CA LEU A 45 7.64 -13.39 -6.31
C LEU A 45 7.97 -12.63 -7.61
N GLY A 46 9.25 -12.53 -7.99
CA GLY A 46 9.65 -12.04 -9.32
C GLY A 46 9.20 -12.93 -10.49
N GLN A 47 8.98 -14.24 -10.27
CA GLN A 47 8.38 -15.14 -11.25
C GLN A 47 6.84 -15.13 -11.19
N MET A 48 6.25 -14.79 -10.05
CA MET A 48 4.79 -14.73 -9.87
C MET A 48 4.12 -13.60 -10.64
N LEU A 49 4.81 -12.50 -10.96
CA LEU A 49 4.22 -11.39 -11.73
C LEU A 49 3.73 -11.79 -13.12
N ALA A 50 4.35 -12.76 -13.77
CA ALA A 50 3.84 -13.29 -15.04
C ALA A 50 2.61 -14.21 -14.85
N GLU A 51 2.42 -14.75 -13.65
CA GLU A 51 1.39 -15.72 -13.31
C GLU A 51 0.22 -15.12 -12.49
N MET A 52 0.31 -13.85 -12.06
CA MET A 52 -0.77 -13.21 -11.32
C MET A 52 -2.02 -13.08 -12.21
N PRO A 53 -3.21 -13.42 -11.70
CA PRO A 53 -4.43 -13.35 -12.49
C PRO A 53 -4.81 -11.90 -12.81
N ALA A 54 -5.54 -11.69 -13.89
CA ALA A 54 -6.10 -10.39 -14.26
C ALA A 54 -7.12 -9.86 -13.24
N GLU A 55 -7.61 -10.70 -12.33
CA GLU A 55 -8.47 -10.31 -11.22
C GLU A 55 -7.87 -10.75 -9.88
N LEU A 56 -7.78 -9.82 -8.93
CA LEU A 56 -7.32 -10.08 -7.57
C LEU A 56 -8.45 -9.88 -6.57
N VAL A 57 -8.61 -10.81 -5.64
CA VAL A 57 -9.57 -10.68 -4.53
C VAL A 57 -8.81 -10.34 -3.27
N VAL A 58 -8.99 -9.11 -2.77
CA VAL A 58 -8.45 -8.69 -1.48
C VAL A 58 -9.52 -8.94 -0.42
N PRO A 59 -9.25 -9.83 0.57
CA PRO A 59 -10.23 -10.14 1.60
C PRO A 59 -10.72 -8.89 2.34
N LYS A 60 -12.04 -8.79 2.53
CA LYS A 60 -12.73 -7.67 3.20
C LYS A 60 -12.67 -6.32 2.46
N VAL A 61 -12.08 -6.27 1.28
CA VAL A 61 -12.06 -5.08 0.43
C VAL A 61 -12.91 -5.34 -0.81
N GLY A 62 -12.52 -6.31 -1.64
CA GLY A 62 -13.26 -6.61 -2.86
C GLY A 62 -12.38 -7.15 -3.97
N ARG A 63 -12.92 -7.08 -5.18
CA ARG A 63 -12.30 -7.57 -6.40
C ARG A 63 -11.68 -6.40 -7.16
N PHE A 64 -10.39 -6.53 -7.45
CA PHE A 64 -9.60 -5.62 -8.27
C PHE A 64 -9.43 -6.22 -9.66
N VAL A 65 -9.48 -5.38 -10.68
CA VAL A 65 -9.33 -5.77 -12.09
C VAL A 65 -8.08 -5.13 -12.65
N GLU A 66 -7.32 -5.89 -13.42
CA GLU A 66 -6.10 -5.40 -14.06
C GLU A 66 -6.42 -4.28 -15.05
N VAL A 67 -5.61 -3.23 -15.00
CA VAL A 67 -5.69 -2.07 -15.89
C VAL A 67 -4.35 -1.88 -16.61
N PRO A 68 -4.33 -1.24 -17.80
CA PRO A 68 -3.10 -0.94 -18.50
C PRO A 68 -2.09 -0.19 -17.61
N ALA A 69 -0.83 -0.62 -17.64
CA ALA A 69 0.27 -0.02 -16.91
C ALA A 69 1.56 -0.09 -17.76
N PRO A 70 2.60 0.73 -17.47
CA PRO A 70 3.91 0.60 -18.11
C PRO A 70 4.48 -0.81 -17.95
N GLU A 71 5.31 -1.28 -18.89
CA GLU A 71 5.77 -2.68 -18.98
C GLU A 71 6.43 -3.21 -17.70
N GLN A 72 7.05 -2.34 -16.90
CA GLN A 72 7.70 -2.71 -15.64
C GLN A 72 6.73 -2.86 -14.46
N TYR A 73 5.44 -2.58 -14.64
CA TYR A 73 4.42 -2.63 -13.61
C TYR A 73 3.23 -3.49 -14.04
N ARG A 74 2.58 -4.12 -13.07
CA ARG A 74 1.20 -4.57 -13.19
C ARG A 74 0.35 -3.78 -12.21
N CYS A 75 -0.81 -3.34 -12.66
CA CYS A 75 -1.73 -2.52 -11.88
C CYS A 75 -3.11 -3.16 -11.87
N TRP A 76 -3.73 -3.25 -10.69
CA TRP A 76 -5.12 -3.64 -10.56
C TRP A 76 -5.88 -2.55 -9.80
N THR A 77 -7.08 -2.23 -10.26
CA THR A 77 -7.89 -1.16 -9.68
C THR A 77 -9.28 -1.68 -9.28
N ILE A 78 -9.81 -1.13 -8.19
CA ILE A 78 -11.22 -1.14 -7.87
C ILE A 78 -11.70 0.31 -7.83
N SER A 79 -12.66 0.62 -8.68
CA SER A 79 -13.32 1.93 -8.75
C SER A 79 -14.55 1.94 -7.85
N ASP A 80 -14.91 3.13 -7.38
CA ASP A 80 -16.09 3.36 -6.54
C ASP A 80 -16.12 2.52 -5.24
N TYR A 81 -14.94 2.17 -4.73
CA TYR A 81 -14.84 1.48 -3.45
C TYR A 81 -15.31 2.41 -2.33
N ARG A 82 -16.27 1.95 -1.53
CA ARG A 82 -16.80 2.67 -0.38
C ARG A 82 -16.42 1.90 0.88
N PRO A 83 -15.37 2.34 1.62
CA PRO A 83 -14.98 1.71 2.88
C PRO A 83 -16.14 1.70 3.88
N THR A 84 -16.94 2.78 3.87
CA THR A 84 -18.24 2.87 4.52
C THR A 84 -19.23 3.54 3.56
N GLU A 85 -20.54 3.27 3.71
CA GLU A 85 -21.58 3.87 2.85
C GLU A 85 -21.67 5.40 2.96
N ALA A 86 -21.10 5.97 4.02
CA ALA A 86 -21.08 7.41 4.29
C ALA A 86 -19.87 8.13 3.66
N ASP A 87 -18.87 7.40 3.17
CA ASP A 87 -17.64 7.99 2.65
C ASP A 87 -17.74 8.28 1.14
N GLU A 88 -16.92 9.25 0.70
CA GLU A 88 -16.64 9.49 -0.71
C GLU A 88 -16.14 8.21 -1.39
N SER A 89 -16.52 8.02 -2.66
CA SER A 89 -16.03 6.91 -3.47
C SER A 89 -14.52 7.02 -3.64
N LEU A 90 -13.82 5.94 -3.31
CA LEU A 90 -12.37 5.83 -3.41
C LEU A 90 -12.00 4.94 -4.61
N THR A 91 -11.05 5.40 -5.41
CA THR A 91 -10.34 4.51 -6.33
C THR A 91 -9.16 3.89 -5.58
N VAL A 92 -9.07 2.56 -5.57
CA VAL A 92 -7.94 1.86 -4.96
C VAL A 92 -7.18 1.09 -6.03
N SER A 93 -5.88 1.30 -6.09
CA SER A 93 -4.97 0.64 -7.01
C SER A 93 -3.92 -0.19 -6.25
N LEU A 94 -3.61 -1.35 -6.78
CA LEU A 94 -2.50 -2.21 -6.36
C LEU A 94 -1.48 -2.17 -7.48
N MET A 95 -0.28 -1.66 -7.20
CA MET A 95 0.80 -1.57 -8.17
C MET A 95 1.95 -2.47 -7.73
N VAL A 96 2.43 -3.28 -8.66
CA VAL A 96 3.53 -4.21 -8.40
C VAL A 96 4.58 -4.04 -9.48
N ALA A 97 5.79 -3.66 -9.08
CA ALA A 97 6.94 -3.54 -9.98
C ALA A 97 7.55 -4.92 -10.26
N SER A 98 8.13 -5.10 -11.45
CA SER A 98 8.86 -6.31 -11.82
C SER A 98 9.95 -6.64 -10.79
N GLY A 99 9.88 -7.86 -10.23
CA GLY A 99 10.82 -8.32 -9.20
C GLY A 99 10.48 -7.90 -7.77
N GLU A 100 9.40 -7.15 -7.55
CA GLU A 100 8.93 -6.78 -6.22
C GLU A 100 7.80 -7.68 -5.70
N LEU A 101 7.52 -7.56 -4.39
CA LEU A 101 6.37 -8.21 -3.78
C LEU A 101 5.09 -7.46 -4.09
N PRO A 102 3.96 -8.16 -4.19
CA PRO A 102 2.67 -7.50 -4.11
C PRO A 102 2.52 -6.78 -2.76
N PRO A 103 1.61 -5.79 -2.71
CA PRO A 103 1.18 -5.20 -1.46
C PRO A 103 0.74 -6.26 -0.45
N ASP A 104 1.02 -6.02 0.84
CA ASP A 104 0.47 -6.81 1.92
C ASP A 104 -1.07 -6.61 1.98
N PHE A 105 -1.85 -7.60 1.54
CA PHE A 105 -3.31 -7.50 1.50
C PHE A 105 -3.96 -7.30 2.88
N TYR A 106 -3.31 -7.78 3.96
CA TYR A 106 -3.80 -7.49 5.31
C TYR A 106 -3.56 -6.02 5.66
N PHE A 107 -2.41 -5.48 5.26
CA PHE A 107 -2.13 -4.05 5.37
C PHE A 107 -3.12 -3.22 4.56
N VAL A 108 -3.36 -3.55 3.29
CA VAL A 108 -4.37 -2.90 2.42
C VAL A 108 -5.73 -2.88 3.13
N ALA A 109 -6.24 -4.03 3.56
CA ALA A 109 -7.54 -4.13 4.23
C ALA A 109 -7.58 -3.43 5.60
N ARG A 110 -6.44 -3.27 6.28
CA ARG A 110 -6.36 -2.48 7.52
C ARG A 110 -6.39 -0.99 7.21
N THR A 111 -5.58 -0.53 6.27
CA THR A 111 -5.51 0.88 5.85
C THR A 111 -6.87 1.37 5.39
N LEU A 112 -7.55 0.61 4.52
CA LEU A 112 -8.87 0.97 4.01
C LEU A 112 -9.96 1.00 5.10
N ARG A 113 -9.88 0.15 6.13
CA ARG A 113 -10.82 0.21 7.27
C ARG A 113 -10.69 1.50 8.10
N HIS A 114 -9.55 2.16 8.03
CA HIS A 114 -9.29 3.43 8.71
C HIS A 114 -9.30 4.62 7.73
N TRP A 115 -9.89 4.43 6.54
CA TRP A 115 -9.84 5.41 5.46
C TRP A 115 -10.37 6.78 5.86
N ALA A 116 -11.52 6.89 6.52
CA ALA A 116 -12.08 8.20 6.88
C ALA A 116 -11.12 9.05 7.75
N GLU A 117 -10.40 8.41 8.69
CA GLU A 117 -9.41 9.08 9.52
C GLU A 117 -8.15 9.45 8.74
N LEU A 118 -7.65 8.52 7.92
CA LEU A 118 -6.44 8.72 7.12
C LEU A 118 -6.64 9.72 5.99
N GLY A 119 -7.78 9.71 5.32
CA GLY A 119 -8.16 10.64 4.26
C GLY A 119 -8.32 12.06 4.80
N ARG A 120 -8.92 12.22 5.99
CA ARG A 120 -8.95 13.52 6.68
C ARG A 120 -7.54 14.00 7.04
N LEU A 121 -6.72 13.14 7.64
CA LEU A 121 -5.34 13.48 7.99
C LEU A 121 -4.53 13.91 6.76
N ALA A 122 -4.69 13.20 5.64
CA ALA A 122 -4.02 13.52 4.39
C ALA A 122 -4.50 14.85 3.81
N ARG A 123 -5.82 15.11 3.83
CA ARG A 123 -6.40 16.40 3.42
C ARG A 123 -5.84 17.54 4.27
N ASP A 124 -5.88 17.41 5.59
CA ASP A 124 -5.36 18.42 6.52
C ASP A 124 -3.86 18.67 6.28
N THR A 125 -3.10 17.60 6.05
CA THR A 125 -1.66 17.68 5.75
C THR A 125 -1.39 18.38 4.42
N ALA A 126 -2.15 18.06 3.37
CA ALA A 126 -2.04 18.71 2.06
C ALA A 126 -2.34 20.21 2.17
N VAL A 127 -3.45 20.57 2.86
CA VAL A 127 -3.85 21.96 3.08
C VAL A 127 -2.78 22.75 3.83
N ASP A 128 -2.26 22.21 4.95
CA ASP A 128 -1.21 22.86 5.74
C ASP A 128 0.07 23.07 4.92
N LYS A 129 0.53 22.02 4.23
CA LYS A 129 1.84 22.01 3.57
C LYS A 129 1.88 22.83 2.28
N LEU A 130 0.78 22.87 1.56
CA LEU A 130 0.61 23.69 0.36
C LEU A 130 0.04 25.09 0.68
N ALA A 131 -0.17 25.40 1.97
CA ALA A 131 -0.78 26.66 2.44
C ALA A 131 -2.11 26.99 1.74
N LEU A 132 -2.92 25.96 1.47
CA LEU A 132 -4.24 26.10 0.86
C LEU A 132 -5.24 26.64 1.88
N ARG A 133 -6.39 27.10 1.38
CA ARG A 133 -7.48 27.46 2.27
C ARG A 133 -8.15 26.19 2.80
N ALA A 134 -8.64 26.23 4.03
CA ALA A 134 -9.29 25.07 4.65
C ALA A 134 -10.56 24.62 3.91
N ASP A 135 -11.19 25.53 3.16
CA ASP A 135 -12.35 25.28 2.31
C ASP A 135 -11.98 24.88 0.87
N THR A 136 -10.70 24.69 0.56
CA THR A 136 -10.27 24.20 -0.75
C THR A 136 -10.82 22.80 -1.01
N ALA A 137 -11.60 22.68 -2.09
CA ALA A 137 -12.16 21.41 -2.50
C ALA A 137 -11.06 20.53 -3.11
N LEU A 138 -10.72 19.44 -2.42
CA LEU A 138 -9.97 18.31 -2.97
C LEU A 138 -10.95 17.20 -3.36
N GLY A 139 -10.96 16.82 -4.63
CA GLY A 139 -11.82 15.78 -5.21
C GLY A 139 -11.05 14.52 -5.61
N GLY A 140 -11.79 13.43 -5.82
CA GLY A 140 -11.29 12.18 -6.38
C GLY A 140 -10.10 11.58 -5.62
N PRO A 141 -10.28 11.10 -4.38
CA PRO A 141 -9.20 10.43 -3.68
C PRO A 141 -8.86 9.10 -4.37
N GLU A 142 -7.58 8.90 -4.61
CA GLU A 142 -7.03 7.67 -5.18
C GLU A 142 -5.91 7.14 -4.30
N VAL A 143 -6.05 5.89 -3.85
CA VAL A 143 -5.03 5.23 -3.04
C VAL A 143 -4.30 4.21 -3.88
N THR A 144 -2.98 4.31 -3.96
CA THR A 144 -2.14 3.30 -4.62
C THR A 144 -1.26 2.60 -3.61
N PHE A 145 -1.35 1.27 -3.54
CA PHE A 145 -0.46 0.45 -2.72
C PHE A 145 0.67 -0.12 -3.57
N GLY A 146 1.90 0.06 -3.13
CA GLY A 146 3.11 -0.54 -3.70
C GLY A 146 3.57 -1.77 -2.92
N SER A 147 4.82 -2.20 -3.17
CA SER A 147 5.42 -3.34 -2.48
C SER A 147 5.46 -3.17 -0.95
N GLY A 148 5.14 -4.25 -0.24
CA GLY A 148 5.14 -4.27 1.22
C GLY A 148 4.06 -3.38 1.84
N ARG A 149 4.47 -2.31 2.52
CA ARG A 149 3.60 -1.37 3.27
C ARG A 149 3.69 0.07 2.78
N CYS A 150 4.22 0.28 1.58
CA CYS A 150 4.27 1.58 0.95
C CYS A 150 2.94 1.87 0.26
N TRP A 151 2.43 3.09 0.43
CA TRP A 151 1.25 3.54 -0.28
C TRP A 151 1.26 5.05 -0.47
N THR A 152 0.55 5.48 -1.50
CA THR A 152 0.35 6.88 -1.82
C THR A 152 -1.13 7.20 -1.87
N LEU A 153 -1.46 8.45 -1.59
CA LEU A 153 -2.78 9.02 -1.76
C LEU A 153 -2.66 10.22 -2.68
N ARG A 154 -3.44 10.21 -3.76
CA ARG A 154 -3.63 11.35 -4.65
C ARG A 154 -5.01 11.95 -4.46
N PHE A 155 -5.10 13.27 -4.44
CA PHE A 155 -6.35 13.98 -4.74
C PHE A 155 -6.26 14.43 -6.19
N ALA A 156 -7.00 13.79 -7.09
CA ALA A 156 -6.85 13.99 -8.53
C ALA A 156 -7.43 15.34 -9.02
N ASP A 157 -8.33 15.93 -8.24
CA ASP A 157 -8.92 17.24 -8.52
C ASP A 157 -8.64 18.19 -7.35
N CYS A 158 -8.24 19.42 -7.63
CA CYS A 158 -8.23 20.47 -6.61
C CYS A 158 -8.44 21.87 -7.18
N ASP A 159 -9.35 22.61 -6.56
CA ASP A 159 -9.75 23.96 -6.95
C ASP A 159 -8.95 25.04 -6.21
N ALA A 160 -7.62 25.00 -6.37
CA ALA A 160 -6.70 25.96 -5.76
C ALA A 160 -6.22 26.99 -6.79
N SER A 161 -6.29 28.27 -6.41
CA SER A 161 -5.86 29.37 -7.29
C SER A 161 -4.35 29.32 -7.55
N GLY A 162 -3.96 29.32 -8.83
CA GLY A 162 -2.56 29.31 -9.27
C GLY A 162 -2.01 27.93 -9.67
N LEU A 163 -2.85 26.89 -9.64
CA LEU A 163 -2.50 25.52 -10.00
C LEU A 163 -3.34 25.12 -11.23
N THR A 164 -2.68 24.70 -12.32
CA THR A 164 -3.32 24.47 -13.64
C THR A 164 -3.93 23.08 -13.77
N GLU A 165 -3.28 22.09 -13.17
CA GLU A 165 -3.76 20.72 -12.95
C GLU A 165 -3.19 20.33 -11.59
N LEU A 166 -4.02 19.84 -10.68
CA LEU A 166 -3.61 19.71 -9.29
C LEU A 166 -3.92 18.32 -8.78
N GLY A 167 -2.91 17.47 -8.89
CA GLY A 167 -2.84 16.19 -8.20
C GLY A 167 -1.98 16.32 -6.96
N VAL A 168 -2.54 16.39 -5.76
CA VAL A 168 -1.69 16.38 -4.54
C VAL A 168 -1.37 14.94 -4.16
N LEU A 169 -0.09 14.56 -4.25
CA LEU A 169 0.40 13.26 -3.80
C LEU A 169 0.82 13.35 -2.33
N VAL A 170 0.37 12.42 -1.50
CA VAL A 170 0.82 12.21 -0.13
C VAL A 170 1.33 10.78 -0.01
N GLU A 171 2.62 10.61 0.29
CA GLU A 171 3.22 9.29 0.49
C GLU A 171 3.19 8.89 1.97
N PHE A 172 2.79 7.64 2.25
CA PHE A 172 2.78 7.07 3.59
C PHE A 172 3.58 5.76 3.64
N ASN A 173 4.45 5.65 4.64
CA ASN A 173 5.19 4.40 4.93
C ASN A 173 4.52 3.53 6.01
N GLY A 174 3.20 3.65 6.14
CA GLY A 174 2.37 2.87 7.07
C GLY A 174 2.14 3.47 8.46
N THR A 175 2.84 4.54 8.83
CA THR A 175 2.59 5.27 10.10
C THR A 175 2.81 6.79 10.04
N LYS A 176 3.46 7.31 9.00
CA LYS A 176 3.72 8.74 8.82
C LYS A 176 3.73 9.13 7.35
N VAL A 177 3.56 10.43 7.09
CA VAL A 177 3.77 11.04 5.78
C VAL A 177 5.28 11.15 5.52
N THR A 178 5.72 10.72 4.34
CA THR A 178 7.14 10.75 3.93
C THR A 178 7.44 11.78 2.85
N GLY A 179 6.43 12.21 2.08
CA GLY A 179 6.57 13.22 1.04
C GLY A 179 5.23 13.78 0.60
N ILE A 180 5.25 15.00 0.05
CA ILE A 180 4.11 15.65 -0.62
C ILE A 180 4.62 16.24 -1.92
N ASP A 181 3.87 16.01 -3.01
CA ASP A 181 4.22 16.50 -4.34
C ASP A 181 2.99 17.05 -5.07
N ASP A 182 3.23 17.99 -5.97
CA ASP A 182 2.23 18.51 -6.91
C ASP A 182 2.42 17.81 -8.27
N LEU A 183 1.41 17.03 -8.67
CA LEU A 183 1.42 16.19 -9.86
C LEU A 183 0.86 16.91 -11.09
N ALA A 184 1.07 18.24 -11.23
CA ALA A 184 0.82 18.92 -12.50
C ALA A 184 1.37 18.05 -13.66
N ASP A 185 0.58 17.81 -14.72
CA ASP A 185 1.02 16.90 -15.77
C ASP A 185 2.42 17.30 -16.21
N ALA A 186 3.25 16.30 -16.50
CA ALA A 186 4.52 16.50 -17.20
C ALA A 186 4.24 16.93 -18.66
N THR A 187 3.46 17.98 -18.88
CA THR A 187 3.27 18.66 -20.15
C THR A 187 4.12 19.92 -20.17
N GLU A 188 5.41 19.81 -19.81
CA GLU A 188 6.49 20.68 -20.30
C GLU A 188 7.85 20.21 -19.75
N CYS A 189 8.53 19.36 -20.53
CA CYS A 189 9.99 19.27 -20.60
C CYS A 189 10.40 19.21 -22.06
#